data_AF-A0A3M2D884-F1
#
_entry.id   AF-A0A3M2D884-F1
#
_cell.length_a   1.000
_cell.length_b   1.000
_cell.length_c   1.000
_cell.angle_alpha   90.00
_cell.angle_beta   90.00
_cell.angle_gamma   90.00
#
_symmetry.space_group_name_H-M   'P 1'
#
loop_
_entity.id
_entity.type
_entity.pdbx_description
1 polymer ?
#
loop_
_entity_poly.entity_id
_entity_poly.type
_entity_poly.pdbx_seq_one_letter_code
_entity_poly.pdbx_strand_id
1 'polypeptide(L)'
;MIRVLQKLWLVVFCFLLACQNEDKSSKPLFVFDETEKAAQLVAEANEDLKKIRKMYKENEGKLEEIKQAMKENKVEEVRKIADDVVYLINDGISLGESALEKLNQAEEMNINETYKEYLQLKRASLEKQLEAFEFRRQAAVLLRDSFGTKDKFAIERAKSDFKEREEKFRQYMEVARQMSAEANQIAKQASQRLE
;
A
#
# COMPACT_ATOMS: atom_id res chain seq x y z
N MET A 1 -16.57 -27.87 6.72
CA MET A 1 -16.89 -27.23 8.01
C MET A 1 -15.77 -26.27 8.35
N ILE A 2 -16.02 -24.98 8.12
CA ILE A 2 -15.09 -23.87 8.30
C ILE A 2 -15.11 -23.50 9.79
N ARG A 3 -13.97 -23.58 10.48
CA ARG A 3 -13.76 -22.92 11.78
C ARG A 3 -12.89 -21.70 11.57
N VAL A 4 -13.61 -20.61 11.29
CA VAL A 4 -13.41 -19.23 11.72
C VAL A 4 -12.11 -18.99 12.51
N LEU A 5 -11.12 -18.41 11.83
CA LEU A 5 -9.96 -17.78 12.46
C LEU A 5 -10.44 -16.50 13.15
N GLN A 6 -10.58 -16.57 14.46
CA GLN A 6 -10.95 -15.45 15.32
C GLN A 6 -9.71 -14.62 15.66
N LYS A 7 -9.87 -13.30 15.48
CA LYS A 7 -9.23 -12.19 16.22
C LYS A 7 -7.73 -11.96 16.00
N LEU A 8 -7.44 -10.94 15.20
CA LEU A 8 -6.46 -9.91 15.59
C LEU A 8 -6.87 -8.57 14.93
N TRP A 9 -7.72 -7.82 15.62
CA TRP A 9 -8.09 -6.44 15.27
C TRP A 9 -7.94 -5.59 16.54
N LEU A 10 -7.51 -4.33 16.34
CA LEU A 10 -7.30 -3.24 17.29
C LEU A 10 -6.03 -3.27 18.16
N VAL A 11 -5.06 -2.42 17.77
CA VAL A 11 -4.66 -1.27 18.61
C VAL A 11 -4.40 -0.09 17.65
N VAL A 12 -5.40 0.79 17.52
CA VAL A 12 -5.20 2.18 17.12
C VAL A 12 -5.45 2.96 18.40
N PHE A 13 -4.40 3.49 19.00
CA PHE A 13 -4.52 4.48 20.06
C PHE A 13 -3.43 5.54 19.87
N CYS A 14 -3.90 6.79 19.92
CA CYS A 14 -3.17 8.03 19.69
C CYS A 14 -2.03 8.25 20.68
N PHE A 15 -0.98 8.96 20.27
CA PHE A 15 -0.37 9.97 21.13
C PHE A 15 0.10 11.17 20.29
N LEU A 16 -0.58 12.28 20.49
CA LEU A 16 -0.03 13.63 20.39
C LEU A 16 0.67 13.93 21.73
N LEU A 17 1.86 14.53 21.64
CA LEU A 17 2.54 15.36 22.65
C LEU A 17 2.96 14.73 24.00
N ALA A 18 4.28 14.67 24.21
CA ALA A 18 4.91 15.05 25.48
C ALA A 18 6.35 15.53 25.25
N CYS A 19 6.57 16.84 25.36
CA CYS A 19 7.89 17.44 25.56
C CYS A 19 8.34 17.24 27.01
N GLN A 20 9.60 16.86 27.23
CA GLN A 20 10.35 17.31 28.41
C GLN A 20 11.80 17.64 28.03
N ASN A 21 12.24 18.81 28.49
CA ASN A 21 13.55 19.43 28.29
C ASN A 21 14.64 18.72 29.09
N GLU A 22 15.86 18.63 28.53
CA GLU A 22 17.08 18.91 29.29
C GLU A 22 18.06 19.72 28.43
N ASP A 23 18.65 20.72 29.09
CA ASP A 23 19.31 21.87 28.51
C ASP A 23 20.82 21.80 28.81
N LYS A 24 21.70 21.76 27.77
CA LYS A 24 23.11 22.22 27.84
C LYS A 24 23.64 22.64 26.46
N SER A 25 23.55 23.95 26.21
CA SER A 25 24.62 24.82 25.67
C SER A 25 25.52 24.27 24.54
N SER A 26 25.14 24.56 23.30
CA SER A 26 25.96 25.32 22.35
C SER A 26 25.06 25.78 21.20
N LYS A 27 24.99 27.09 20.90
CA LYS A 27 24.25 27.56 19.71
C LYS A 27 25.10 27.26 18.47
N PRO A 28 24.54 26.54 17.48
CA PRO A 28 24.52 27.13 16.14
C PRO A 28 23.18 26.87 15.42
N LEU A 29 22.71 27.90 14.71
CA LEU A 29 21.51 27.96 13.85
C LEU A 29 20.19 27.53 14.50
N PHE A 30 19.14 28.37 14.35
CA PHE A 30 17.77 27.99 14.68
C PHE A 30 17.31 26.89 13.72
N VAL A 31 17.62 25.65 14.07
CA VAL A 31 17.07 24.44 13.49
C VAL A 31 15.69 24.27 14.13
N PHE A 32 14.66 24.82 13.49
CA PHE A 32 13.28 24.68 13.98
C PHE A 32 12.89 23.20 13.93
N ASP A 33 12.36 22.67 15.04
CA ASP A 33 11.76 21.35 15.05
C ASP A 33 10.48 21.37 14.18
N GLU A 34 10.49 20.64 13.08
CA GLU A 34 9.38 20.60 12.11
C GLU A 34 8.46 19.39 12.33
N THR A 35 8.60 18.69 13.47
CA THR A 35 7.86 17.47 13.79
C THR A 35 6.34 17.63 13.66
N GLU A 36 5.76 18.77 14.04
CA GLU A 36 4.32 19.00 13.89
C GLU A 36 3.87 19.04 12.42
N LYS A 37 4.63 19.73 11.56
CA LYS A 37 4.33 19.80 10.12
C LYS A 37 4.53 18.45 9.44
N ALA A 38 5.60 17.73 9.80
CA ALA A 38 5.83 16.37 9.33
C ALA A 38 4.67 15.44 9.74
N ALA A 39 4.18 15.58 10.98
CA ALA A 39 3.03 14.81 11.47
C ALA A 39 1.74 15.13 10.69
N GLN A 40 1.52 16.39 10.29
CA GLN A 40 0.38 16.78 9.44
C GLN A 40 0.45 16.12 8.06
N LEU A 41 1.60 16.18 7.39
CA LEU A 41 1.81 15.49 6.09
C LEU A 41 1.58 13.98 6.20
N VAL A 42 2.07 13.37 7.29
CA VAL A 42 1.87 11.94 7.56
C VAL A 42 0.40 11.63 7.84
N ALA A 43 -0.34 12.51 8.52
CA ALA A 43 -1.77 12.35 8.73
C ALA A 43 -2.55 12.39 7.40
N GLU A 44 -2.22 13.34 6.52
CA GLU A 44 -2.81 13.44 5.19
C GLU A 44 -2.48 12.22 4.31
N ALA A 45 -1.22 11.76 4.32
CA ALA A 45 -0.83 10.52 3.63
C ALA A 45 -1.65 9.33 4.14
N ASN A 46 -1.90 9.25 5.45
CA ASN A 46 -2.72 8.21 6.05
C ASN A 46 -4.19 8.26 5.61
N GLU A 47 -4.75 9.44 5.32
CA GLU A 47 -6.11 9.56 4.74
C GLU A 47 -6.16 8.95 3.34
N ASP A 48 -5.15 9.19 2.50
CA ASP A 48 -5.07 8.57 1.18
C ASP A 48 -4.90 7.05 1.28
N LEU A 49 -4.06 6.57 2.19
CA LEU A 49 -3.91 5.14 2.47
C LEU A 49 -5.20 4.50 3.03
N LYS A 50 -6.04 5.25 3.76
CA LYS A 50 -7.36 4.76 4.20
C LYS A 50 -8.30 4.59 3.02
N LYS A 51 -8.31 5.53 2.07
CA LYS A 51 -9.09 5.43 0.82
C LYS A 51 -8.67 4.20 0.02
N ILE A 52 -7.36 3.98 -0.17
CA ILE A 52 -6.82 2.79 -0.85
C ILE A 52 -7.30 1.50 -0.16
N ARG A 53 -7.18 1.42 1.17
CA ARG A 53 -7.65 0.24 1.94
C ARG A 53 -9.15 -0.02 1.76
N LYS A 54 -9.97 1.04 1.74
CA LYS A 54 -11.40 0.93 1.49
C LYS A 54 -11.68 0.40 0.09
N MET A 55 -11.07 1.00 -0.94
CA MET A 55 -11.23 0.56 -2.33
C MET A 55 -10.80 -0.90 -2.51
N TYR A 56 -9.67 -1.30 -1.92
CA TYR A 56 -9.21 -2.68 -1.98
C TYR A 56 -10.25 -3.63 -1.36
N LYS A 57 -10.68 -3.35 -0.12
CA LYS A 57 -11.65 -4.17 0.62
C LYS A 57 -12.98 -4.31 -0.12
N GLU A 58 -13.47 -3.23 -0.73
CA GLU A 58 -14.72 -3.22 -1.50
C GLU A 58 -14.61 -4.06 -2.79
N ASN A 59 -13.39 -4.38 -3.25
CA ASN A 59 -13.13 -5.04 -4.52
C ASN A 59 -12.35 -6.36 -4.41
N GLU A 60 -12.15 -6.89 -3.19
CA GLU A 60 -11.45 -8.17 -2.96
C GLU A 60 -12.06 -9.34 -3.76
N GLY A 61 -13.38 -9.30 -4.01
CA GLY A 61 -14.10 -10.32 -4.77
C GLY A 61 -13.84 -10.33 -6.27
N LYS A 62 -13.42 -9.20 -6.87
CA LYS A 62 -13.27 -9.07 -8.33
C LYS A 62 -12.29 -10.05 -8.94
N LEU A 63 -11.25 -10.45 -8.18
CA LEU A 63 -10.30 -11.46 -8.65
C LEU A 63 -10.94 -12.83 -8.83
N GLU A 64 -11.79 -13.24 -7.88
CA GLU A 64 -12.50 -14.52 -7.96
C GLU A 64 -13.60 -14.47 -9.03
N GLU A 65 -14.26 -13.32 -9.19
CA GLU A 65 -15.21 -13.07 -10.29
C GLU A 65 -14.53 -13.24 -11.66
N ILE A 66 -13.35 -12.63 -11.87
CA ILE A 66 -12.55 -12.81 -13.10
C ILE A 66 -12.23 -14.28 -13.33
N LYS A 67 -11.70 -14.98 -12.32
CA LYS A 67 -11.36 -16.40 -12.44
C LYS A 67 -12.58 -17.26 -12.80
N GLN A 68 -13.75 -16.96 -12.23
CA GLN A 68 -14.98 -17.68 -12.51
C GLN A 68 -15.48 -17.41 -13.93
N ALA A 69 -15.54 -16.14 -14.34
CA ALA A 69 -15.93 -15.75 -15.69
C ALA A 69 -15.00 -16.36 -16.76
N MET A 70 -13.69 -16.46 -16.45
CA MET A 70 -12.72 -17.13 -17.32
C MET A 70 -12.99 -18.64 -17.45
N LYS A 71 -13.36 -19.32 -16.37
CA LYS A 71 -13.71 -20.77 -16.40
C LYS A 71 -14.98 -21.02 -17.21
N GLU A 72 -15.94 -20.12 -17.10
CA GLU A 72 -17.22 -20.19 -17.83
C GLU A 72 -17.13 -19.65 -19.27
N ASN A 73 -15.94 -19.21 -19.71
CA ASN A 73 -15.69 -18.60 -21.02
C ASN A 73 -16.61 -17.40 -21.34
N LYS A 74 -17.00 -16.64 -20.31
CA LYS A 74 -17.84 -15.45 -20.45
C LYS A 74 -16.98 -14.24 -20.83
N VAL A 75 -16.73 -14.08 -22.12
CA VAL A 75 -15.79 -13.07 -22.67
C VAL A 75 -16.11 -11.65 -22.21
N GLU A 76 -17.34 -11.20 -22.41
CA GLU A 76 -17.73 -9.81 -22.09
C GLU A 76 -17.65 -9.54 -20.58
N GLU A 77 -17.94 -10.55 -19.75
CA GLU A 77 -17.84 -10.43 -18.29
C GLU A 77 -16.37 -10.32 -17.85
N VAL A 78 -15.47 -11.15 -18.40
CA VAL A 78 -14.02 -11.04 -18.12
C VAL A 78 -13.49 -9.66 -18.50
N ARG A 79 -13.86 -9.15 -19.67
CA ARG A 79 -13.41 -7.82 -20.14
C ARG A 79 -13.91 -6.72 -19.23
N LYS A 80 -15.19 -6.74 -18.87
CA LYS A 80 -15.79 -5.73 -18.00
C LYS A 80 -15.13 -5.72 -16.62
N ILE A 81 -14.98 -6.89 -15.98
CA ILE A 81 -14.37 -6.93 -14.64
C ILE A 81 -12.90 -6.54 -14.70
N ALA A 82 -12.17 -6.96 -15.75
CA ALA A 82 -10.78 -6.56 -15.95
C ALA A 82 -10.64 -5.04 -16.10
N ASP A 83 -11.52 -4.39 -16.86
CA ASP A 83 -11.52 -2.93 -17.03
C ASP A 83 -11.83 -2.20 -15.71
N ASP A 84 -12.83 -2.68 -14.95
CA ASP A 84 -13.11 -2.17 -13.60
C ASP A 84 -11.89 -2.28 -12.68
N VAL A 85 -11.18 -3.42 -12.71
CA VAL A 85 -9.97 -3.64 -11.92
C VAL A 85 -8.86 -2.66 -12.34
N VAL A 86 -8.68 -2.42 -13.64
CA VAL A 86 -7.71 -1.43 -14.14
C VAL A 86 -8.06 -0.03 -13.63
N TYR A 87 -9.32 0.38 -13.73
CA TYR A 87 -9.79 1.68 -13.24
C TYR A 87 -9.50 1.85 -11.74
N LEU A 88 -9.88 0.88 -10.92
CA LEU A 88 -9.67 0.92 -9.47
C LEU A 88 -8.18 0.96 -9.09
N ILE A 89 -7.34 0.23 -9.82
CA ILE A 89 -5.90 0.24 -9.56
C ILE A 89 -5.29 1.59 -9.96
N ASN A 90 -5.71 2.20 -11.06
CA ASN A 90 -5.23 3.53 -11.44
C ASN A 90 -5.59 4.57 -10.36
N ASP A 91 -6.83 4.60 -9.89
CA ASP A 91 -7.26 5.48 -8.80
C ASP A 91 -6.46 5.21 -7.51
N GLY A 92 -6.19 3.94 -7.21
CA GLY A 92 -5.35 3.52 -6.09
C GLY A 92 -3.89 3.96 -6.21
N ILE A 93 -3.30 3.85 -7.41
CA ILE A 93 -1.92 4.28 -7.70
C ILE A 93 -1.80 5.79 -7.50
N SER A 94 -2.72 6.59 -8.05
CA SER A 94 -2.68 8.05 -7.89
C SER A 94 -2.76 8.49 -6.42
N LEU A 95 -3.59 7.83 -5.61
CA LEU A 95 -3.62 8.07 -4.16
C LEU A 95 -2.32 7.63 -3.47
N GLY A 96 -1.72 6.53 -3.92
CA GLY A 96 -0.48 6.02 -3.33
C GLY A 96 0.73 6.89 -3.69
N GLU A 97 0.80 7.40 -4.92
CA GLU A 97 1.79 8.40 -5.34
C GLU A 97 1.64 9.69 -4.52
N SER A 98 0.41 10.16 -4.32
CA SER A 98 0.14 11.33 -3.48
C SER A 98 0.52 11.10 -2.01
N ALA A 99 0.36 9.88 -1.49
CA ALA A 99 0.81 9.53 -0.15
C ALA A 99 2.35 9.44 -0.06
N LEU A 100 3.01 8.87 -1.08
CA LEU A 100 4.48 8.83 -1.17
C LEU A 100 5.08 10.23 -1.19
N GLU A 101 4.53 11.15 -1.97
CA GLU A 101 4.99 12.52 -2.05
C GLU A 101 4.95 13.20 -0.67
N LYS A 102 3.84 13.04 0.07
CA LYS A 102 3.72 13.59 1.44
C LYS A 102 4.70 12.96 2.43
N LEU A 103 4.93 11.64 2.32
CA LEU A 103 5.93 10.95 3.15
C LEU A 103 7.36 11.40 2.83
N ASN A 104 7.68 11.63 1.55
CA ASN A 104 8.97 12.18 1.12
C ASN A 104 9.18 13.58 1.70
N GLN A 105 8.19 14.46 1.55
CA GLN A 105 8.24 15.80 2.10
C GLN A 105 8.42 15.79 3.63
N ALA A 106 7.75 14.87 4.34
CA ALA A 106 7.91 14.72 5.79
C ALA A 106 9.29 14.17 6.20
N GLU A 107 9.89 13.27 5.42
CA GLU A 107 11.23 12.71 5.68
C GLU A 107 12.33 13.76 5.50
N GLU A 108 12.17 14.66 4.53
CA GLU A 108 13.12 15.75 4.24
C GLU A 108 13.10 16.88 5.29
N MET A 109 12.06 16.93 6.13
CA MET A 109 11.96 17.91 7.20
C MET A 109 12.99 17.70 8.30
N ASN A 110 13.25 18.75 9.06
CA ASN A 110 14.09 18.66 10.24
C ASN A 110 13.34 17.99 11.42
N ILE A 111 13.37 16.65 11.42
CA ILE A 111 12.78 15.76 12.43
C ILE A 111 13.83 14.82 13.02
N ASN A 112 13.51 14.17 14.14
CA ASN A 112 14.43 13.23 14.78
C ASN A 112 14.69 11.98 13.91
N GLU A 113 15.89 11.40 14.04
CA GLU A 113 16.36 10.30 13.20
C GLU A 113 15.49 9.04 13.31
N THR A 114 14.98 8.71 14.50
CA THR A 114 14.06 7.58 14.67
C THR A 114 12.76 7.79 13.89
N TYR A 115 12.27 9.02 13.80
CA TYR A 115 11.10 9.33 12.99
C TYR A 115 11.42 9.25 11.49
N LYS A 116 12.62 9.67 11.06
CA LYS A 116 13.06 9.47 9.66
C LYS A 116 13.16 8.00 9.30
N GLU A 117 13.79 7.16 10.13
CA GLU A 117 13.87 5.71 9.92
C GLU A 117 12.49 5.08 9.78
N TYR A 118 11.54 5.50 10.62
CA TYR A 118 10.14 5.10 10.50
C TYR A 118 9.54 5.50 9.14
N LEU A 119 9.71 6.76 8.72
CA LEU A 119 9.16 7.27 7.46
C LEU A 119 9.79 6.58 6.24
N GLN A 120 11.09 6.31 6.28
CA GLN A 120 11.81 5.59 5.24
C GLN A 120 11.24 4.19 5.00
N LEU A 121 11.01 3.42 6.07
CA LEU A 121 10.42 2.09 5.96
C LEU A 121 8.95 2.14 5.53
N LYS A 122 8.20 3.17 5.96
CA LYS A 122 6.82 3.38 5.48
C LYS A 122 6.78 3.69 4.00
N ARG A 123 7.68 4.54 3.51
CA ARG A 123 7.83 4.85 2.10
C ARG A 123 8.20 3.59 1.30
N ALA A 124 9.26 2.88 1.69
CA ALA A 124 9.71 1.67 1.02
C ALA A 124 8.61 0.59 0.96
N SER A 125 7.84 0.44 2.05
CA SER A 125 6.66 -0.42 2.08
C SER A 125 5.61 0.01 1.06
N LEU A 126 5.30 1.31 0.97
CA LEU A 126 4.29 1.83 0.04
C LEU A 126 4.74 1.73 -1.42
N GLU A 127 6.00 2.01 -1.73
CA GLU A 127 6.59 1.79 -3.05
C GLU A 127 6.42 0.33 -3.49
N LYS A 128 6.71 -0.63 -2.60
CA LYS A 128 6.50 -2.05 -2.89
C LYS A 128 5.03 -2.43 -3.09
N GLN A 129 4.10 -1.77 -2.41
CA GLN A 129 2.67 -1.98 -2.68
C GLN A 129 2.29 -1.47 -4.07
N LEU A 130 2.79 -0.29 -4.47
CA LEU A 130 2.53 0.25 -5.81
C LEU A 130 3.10 -0.65 -6.91
N GLU A 131 4.32 -1.15 -6.74
CA GLU A 131 4.91 -2.15 -7.64
C GLU A 131 4.06 -3.42 -7.71
N ALA A 132 3.53 -3.89 -6.57
CA ALA A 132 2.63 -5.03 -6.54
C ALA A 132 1.36 -4.77 -7.38
N PHE A 133 0.69 -3.64 -7.12
CA PHE A 133 -0.53 -3.26 -7.84
C PHE A 133 -0.30 -3.08 -9.34
N GLU A 134 0.88 -2.63 -9.76
CA GLU A 134 1.24 -2.56 -11.18
C GLU A 134 1.24 -3.95 -11.84
N PHE A 135 1.73 -5.01 -11.18
CA PHE A 135 1.62 -6.37 -11.73
C PHE A 135 0.17 -6.78 -11.94
N ARG A 136 -0.70 -6.49 -10.97
CA ARG A 136 -2.13 -6.80 -11.07
C ARG A 136 -2.81 -5.99 -12.16
N ARG A 137 -2.45 -4.70 -12.32
CA ARG A 137 -2.94 -3.86 -13.43
C ARG A 137 -2.56 -4.46 -14.77
N GLN A 138 -1.30 -4.83 -14.95
CA GLN A 138 -0.82 -5.46 -16.18
C GLN A 138 -1.51 -6.80 -16.45
N ALA A 139 -1.83 -7.57 -15.40
CA ALA A 139 -2.60 -8.81 -15.51
C ALA A 139 -4.03 -8.56 -16.01
N ALA A 140 -4.71 -7.55 -15.45
CA ALA A 140 -6.05 -7.17 -15.85
C ALA A 140 -6.09 -6.63 -17.29
N VAL A 141 -5.18 -5.75 -17.68
CA VAL A 141 -5.05 -5.25 -19.06
C VAL A 141 -4.89 -6.41 -20.05
N LEU A 142 -4.01 -7.37 -19.74
CA LEU A 142 -3.77 -8.50 -20.61
C LEU A 142 -5.03 -9.35 -20.82
N LEU A 143 -5.80 -9.59 -19.76
CA LEU A 143 -7.08 -10.30 -19.86
C LEU A 143 -8.10 -9.51 -20.68
N ARG A 144 -8.24 -8.21 -20.43
CA ARG A 144 -9.16 -7.34 -21.18
C ARG A 144 -8.89 -7.40 -22.69
N ASP A 145 -7.62 -7.32 -23.07
CA ASP A 145 -7.21 -7.18 -24.47
C ASP A 145 -7.19 -8.53 -25.21
N SER A 146 -6.79 -9.60 -24.52
CA SER A 146 -6.53 -10.90 -25.16
C SER A 146 -7.69 -11.90 -25.05
N PHE A 147 -8.51 -11.78 -23.98
CA PHE A 147 -9.61 -12.71 -23.76
C PHE A 147 -10.73 -12.45 -24.77
N GLY A 148 -11.20 -13.51 -25.44
CA GLY A 148 -12.19 -13.41 -26.52
C GLY A 148 -11.65 -13.21 -27.93
N THR A 149 -10.32 -13.19 -28.11
CA THR A 149 -9.74 -13.28 -29.46
C THR A 149 -9.98 -14.67 -30.06
N LYS A 150 -9.92 -14.79 -31.39
CA LYS A 150 -10.01 -16.12 -32.05
C LYS A 150 -8.72 -16.94 -31.90
N ASP A 151 -7.65 -16.31 -31.41
CA ASP A 151 -6.35 -16.94 -31.21
C ASP A 151 -6.30 -17.65 -29.86
N LYS A 152 -6.42 -18.98 -29.91
CA LYS A 152 -6.34 -19.84 -28.72
C LYS A 152 -4.98 -19.74 -28.02
N PHE A 153 -3.89 -19.53 -28.76
CA PHE A 153 -2.57 -19.39 -28.16
C PHE A 153 -2.46 -18.08 -27.37
N ALA A 154 -2.99 -16.98 -27.92
CA ALA A 154 -3.06 -15.70 -27.21
C ALA A 154 -3.88 -15.79 -25.92
N ILE A 155 -5.01 -16.50 -25.94
CA ILE A 155 -5.85 -16.71 -24.74
C ILE A 155 -5.10 -17.53 -23.68
N GLU A 156 -4.48 -18.65 -24.04
CA GLU A 156 -3.76 -19.49 -23.07
C GLU A 156 -2.53 -18.78 -22.50
N ARG A 157 -1.82 -18.01 -23.34
CA ARG A 157 -0.74 -17.13 -22.87
C ARG A 157 -1.26 -16.10 -21.88
N ALA A 158 -2.36 -15.42 -22.19
CA ALA A 158 -2.96 -14.43 -21.29
C ALA A 158 -3.36 -15.04 -19.93
N LYS A 159 -3.90 -16.26 -19.92
CA LYS A 159 -4.20 -17.00 -18.68
C LYS A 159 -2.94 -17.33 -17.87
N SER A 160 -1.86 -17.73 -18.54
CA SER A 160 -0.59 -18.05 -17.89
C SER A 160 0.06 -16.81 -17.29
N ASP A 161 0.21 -15.76 -18.09
CA ASP A 161 0.82 -14.49 -17.69
C ASP A 161 0.00 -13.82 -16.57
N PHE A 162 -1.34 -13.92 -16.61
CA PHE A 162 -2.20 -13.47 -15.52
C PHE A 162 -1.84 -14.16 -14.19
N LYS A 163 -1.67 -15.48 -14.18
CA LYS A 163 -1.30 -16.23 -12.97
C LYS A 163 0.07 -15.83 -12.44
N GLU A 164 1.05 -15.67 -13.33
CA GLU A 164 2.40 -15.26 -12.95
C GLU A 164 2.39 -13.86 -12.31
N ARG A 165 1.66 -12.92 -12.91
CA ARG A 165 1.55 -11.54 -12.40
C ARG A 165 0.80 -11.48 -11.07
N GLU A 166 -0.24 -12.28 -10.90
CA GLU A 166 -0.93 -12.40 -9.61
C GLU A 166 -0.06 -13.02 -8.51
N GLU A 167 0.85 -13.91 -8.87
CA GLU A 167 1.85 -14.44 -7.93
C GLU A 167 2.85 -13.35 -7.53
N LYS A 168 3.38 -12.59 -8.49
CA LYS A 168 4.26 -11.43 -8.22
C LYS A 168 3.57 -10.38 -7.33
N PHE A 169 2.31 -10.07 -7.61
CA PHE A 169 1.49 -9.21 -6.75
C PHE A 169 1.51 -9.71 -5.29
N ARG A 170 1.21 -11.00 -5.06
CA ARG A 170 1.19 -11.56 -3.69
C ARG A 170 2.54 -11.47 -3.00
N GLN A 171 3.61 -11.79 -3.72
CA GLN A 171 4.97 -11.75 -3.18
C GLN A 171 5.36 -10.33 -2.76
N TYR A 172 5.09 -9.34 -3.60
CA TYR A 172 5.47 -7.95 -3.32
C TYR A 172 4.60 -7.34 -2.21
N MET A 173 3.31 -7.69 -2.16
CA MET A 173 2.44 -7.32 -1.04
C MET A 173 2.94 -7.89 0.29
N GLU A 174 3.45 -9.12 0.30
CA GLU A 174 4.00 -9.73 1.50
C GLU A 174 5.29 -9.03 1.96
N VAL A 175 6.20 -8.70 1.04
CA VAL A 175 7.40 -7.90 1.34
C VAL A 175 7.00 -6.53 1.91
N ALA A 176 6.06 -5.85 1.26
CA ALA A 176 5.56 -4.57 1.75
C ALA A 176 4.95 -4.68 3.15
N ARG A 177 4.21 -5.75 3.43
CA ARG A 177 3.61 -6.01 4.75
C ARG A 177 4.69 -6.17 5.82
N GLN A 178 5.78 -6.87 5.51
CA GLN A 178 6.92 -7.05 6.42
C GLN A 178 7.59 -5.71 6.72
N MET A 179 7.89 -4.90 5.70
CA MET A 179 8.46 -3.55 5.88
C MET A 179 7.56 -2.64 6.71
N SER A 180 6.24 -2.67 6.48
CA SER A 180 5.30 -1.89 7.30
C SER A 180 5.24 -2.39 8.75
N ALA A 181 5.41 -3.70 8.99
CA ALA A 181 5.43 -4.25 10.33
C ALA A 181 6.69 -3.81 11.08
N GLU A 182 7.84 -3.82 10.41
CA GLU A 182 9.11 -3.32 10.93
C GLU A 182 9.04 -1.83 11.28
N ALA A 183 8.49 -0.99 10.38
CA ALA A 183 8.25 0.43 10.67
C ALA A 183 7.42 0.61 11.95
N ASN A 184 6.35 -0.17 12.13
CA ASN A 184 5.52 -0.09 13.33
C ASN A 184 6.27 -0.54 14.60
N GLN A 185 7.23 -1.46 14.49
CA GLN A 185 8.07 -1.88 15.61
C GLN A 185 8.99 -0.75 16.07
N ILE A 186 9.62 -0.03 15.12
CA ILE A 186 10.45 1.16 15.43
C ILE A 186 9.63 2.21 16.16
N ALA A 187 8.43 2.54 15.65
CA ALA A 187 7.54 3.49 16.30
C ALA A 187 7.19 3.07 17.75
N LYS A 188 6.88 1.78 17.97
CA LYS A 188 6.57 1.25 19.30
C LYS A 188 7.77 1.31 20.24
N GLN A 189 8.95 0.93 19.77
CA GLN A 189 10.19 0.96 20.56
C GLN A 189 10.59 2.39 20.94
N ALA A 190 10.39 3.34 20.03
CA ALA A 190 10.61 4.76 20.30
C ALA A 190 9.73 5.26 21.45
N SER A 191 8.43 4.93 21.43
CA SER A 191 7.51 5.32 22.52
C SER A 191 7.90 4.70 23.87
N GLN A 192 8.36 3.45 23.89
CA GLN A 192 8.75 2.75 25.12
C GLN A 192 10.05 3.26 25.75
N ARG A 193 10.90 3.96 25.00
CA ARG A 193 12.15 4.55 25.52
C ARG A 193 11.94 5.94 26.14
N LEU A 194 10.78 6.54 25.91
CA LEU A 194 10.38 7.86 26.42
C LEU A 194 9.56 7.76 27.72
N GLU A 195 9.17 6.55 28.13
CA GLU A 195 8.54 6.22 29.43
C GLU A 195 9.61 5.82 30.46
#